data_AF-A0A435B140-F1
#
_entry.id   AF-A0A435B140-F1
#
_cell.length_a   1.000
_cell.length_b   1.000
_cell.length_c   1.000
_cell.angle_alpha   90.00
_cell.angle_beta   90.00
_cell.angle_gamma   90.00
#
_symmetry.space_group_name_H-M   'P 1'
#
loop_
_entity.id
_entity.type
_entity.pdbx_description
1 polymer ?
#
loop_
_entity_poly.entity_id
_entity_poly.type
_entity_poly.pdbx_seq_one_letter_code
_entity_poly.pdbx_strand_id
1 'polypeptide(L)'
;MHQLGDGMTKANVDKLEPSVAAPAAKPLRPRDAATLILLDRKGDEVLVLMGRRHAGHAFMPGKFVFPGGRTDPADSRIAVAAALHPPEE
;
A
#
# COMPACT_ATOMS: atom_id res chain seq x y z
N MET A 1 -17.88 -12.06 -19.69
CA MET A 1 -16.98 -13.03 -19.03
C MET A 1 -15.56 -12.62 -19.33
N HIS A 2 -14.96 -11.77 -18.48
CA HIS A 2 -13.57 -11.35 -18.62
C HIS A 2 -12.86 -11.88 -17.37
N GLN A 3 -12.12 -12.97 -17.55
CA GLN A 3 -11.36 -13.63 -16.50
C GLN A 3 -10.28 -12.67 -15.99
N LEU A 4 -10.35 -12.29 -14.72
CA LEU A 4 -9.23 -11.76 -13.96
C LEU A 4 -8.39 -12.96 -13.52
N GLY A 5 -7.42 -13.31 -14.36
CA GLY A 5 -6.50 -14.43 -14.13
C GLY A 5 -5.38 -14.08 -13.16
N ASP A 6 -5.13 -15.04 -12.27
CA ASP A 6 -3.93 -15.32 -11.47
C ASP A 6 -3.43 -14.25 -10.49
N GLY A 7 -3.67 -14.54 -9.20
CA GLY A 7 -3.17 -13.78 -8.06
C GLY A 7 -1.65 -13.64 -8.06
N MET A 8 -1.18 -12.43 -7.75
CA MET A 8 0.23 -12.14 -7.52
C MET A 8 0.77 -12.97 -6.36
N THR A 9 1.54 -14.01 -6.67
CA THR A 9 2.28 -14.78 -5.66
C THR A 9 3.52 -14.00 -5.19
N LYS A 10 3.92 -14.19 -3.93
CA LYS A 10 5.09 -13.53 -3.30
C LYS A 10 6.37 -13.63 -4.15
N ALA A 11 6.55 -14.77 -4.85
CA ALA A 11 7.69 -15.02 -5.74
C ALA A 11 7.72 -14.16 -7.01
N ASN A 12 6.57 -13.64 -7.45
CA ASN A 12 6.46 -12.74 -8.60
C ASN A 12 6.69 -11.28 -8.21
N VAL A 13 6.45 -10.93 -6.94
CA VAL A 13 6.70 -9.58 -6.40
C VAL A 13 8.21 -9.32 -6.27
N ASP A 14 8.99 -10.29 -5.79
CA ASP A 14 10.44 -10.16 -5.63
C ASP A 14 11.21 -9.98 -6.96
N LYS A 15 10.62 -10.40 -8.09
CA LYS A 15 11.22 -10.25 -9.43
C LYS A 15 10.99 -8.89 -10.09
N LEU A 16 10.11 -8.05 -9.53
CA LEU A 16 9.73 -6.76 -10.13
C LEU A 16 10.56 -5.56 -9.67
N GLU A 17 11.48 -5.75 -8.72
CA GLU A 17 12.42 -4.72 -8.31
C GLU A 17 13.73 -4.87 -9.11
N PRO A 18 14.01 -4.02 -10.12
CA PRO A 18 15.38 -3.91 -10.60
C PRO A 18 16.22 -3.50 -9.39
N SER A 19 17.32 -4.21 -9.13
CA SER A 19 18.31 -3.86 -8.12
C SER A 19 18.65 -2.37 -8.22
N VAL A 20 18.02 -1.53 -7.38
CA VAL A 20 18.35 -0.11 -7.24
C VAL A 20 19.59 -0.03 -6.35
N ALA A 21 20.69 -0.60 -6.82
CA ALA A 21 22.01 -0.22 -6.34
C ALA A 21 22.33 1.14 -6.98
N ALA A 22 21.75 2.19 -6.43
CA ALA A 22 22.16 3.55 -6.76
C ALA A 22 23.62 3.77 -6.27
N PRO A 23 24.45 4.53 -7.01
CA PRO A 23 25.81 4.84 -6.59
C PRO A 23 25.80 5.56 -5.24
N ALA A 24 26.92 5.47 -4.49
CA ALA A 24 27.18 5.85 -3.10
C ALA A 24 26.66 7.23 -2.59
N ALA A 25 25.36 7.48 -2.73
CA ALA A 25 24.67 8.60 -2.16
C ALA A 25 24.37 8.29 -0.69
N LYS A 26 24.48 9.31 0.16
CA LYS A 26 24.09 9.19 1.56
C LYS A 26 22.65 8.67 1.62
N PRO A 27 22.37 7.59 2.37
CA PRO A 27 21.01 7.06 2.50
C PRO A 27 20.04 8.17 2.92
N LEU A 28 18.92 8.27 2.22
CA LEU A 28 17.85 9.19 2.61
C LEU A 28 17.25 8.73 3.94
N ARG A 29 16.99 9.68 4.84
CA ARG A 29 16.28 9.39 6.09
C ARG A 29 14.84 8.98 5.76
N PRO A 30 14.38 7.79 6.20
CA PRO A 30 12.98 7.40 6.06
C PRO A 30 12.04 8.45 6.66
N ARG A 31 10.85 8.59 6.07
CA ARG A 31 9.78 9.44 6.57
C ARG A 31 8.63 8.56 7.01
N ASP A 32 8.00 8.92 8.12
CA ASP A 32 6.82 8.22 8.62
C ASP A 32 5.68 8.32 7.60
N ALA A 33 5.01 7.19 7.41
CA ALA A 33 3.91 7.03 6.46
C ALA A 33 2.97 5.95 6.98
N ALA A 34 1.70 6.05 6.59
CA ALA A 34 0.68 5.07 6.90
C ALA A 34 -0.01 4.60 5.62
N THR A 35 -0.46 3.34 5.65
CA THR A 35 -1.20 2.70 4.55
C THR A 35 -2.43 2.04 5.13
N LEU A 36 -3.54 2.15 4.40
CA LEU A 36 -4.80 1.49 4.71
C LEU A 36 -5.03 0.34 3.73
N ILE A 37 -5.23 -0.86 4.26
CA ILE A 37 -5.63 -2.04 3.48
C ILE A 37 -7.09 -2.31 3.80
N LEU A 38 -7.96 -2.09 2.82
CA LEU A 38 -9.39 -2.39 2.95
C LEU A 38 -9.68 -3.73 2.30
N LEU A 39 -10.32 -4.62 3.07
CA LEU A 39 -10.73 -5.95 2.64
C LEU A 39 -12.23 -5.98 2.39
N ASP A 40 -12.64 -6.48 1.23
CA ASP A 40 -14.01 -6.97 1.02
C ASP A 40 -14.03 -8.48 1.21
N ARG A 41 -14.90 -8.94 2.11
CA ARG A 41 -15.05 -10.34 2.52
C ARG A 41 -16.46 -10.88 2.25
N LYS A 42 -17.25 -10.23 1.40
CA LYS A 42 -18.67 -10.58 1.15
C LYS A 42 -18.91 -11.80 0.25
N GLY A 43 -17.87 -12.54 -0.13
CA GLY A 43 -17.97 -13.76 -0.94
C GLY A 43 -16.80 -14.71 -0.67
N ASP A 44 -16.63 -15.69 -1.55
CA ASP A 44 -15.59 -16.73 -1.39
C ASP A 44 -14.17 -16.23 -1.68
N GLU A 45 -14.05 -15.06 -2.32
CA GLU A 45 -12.78 -14.38 -2.58
C GLU A 45 -12.61 -13.15 -1.70
N VAL A 46 -11.40 -12.95 -1.18
CA VAL A 46 -11.03 -11.72 -0.48
C VAL A 46 -10.52 -10.72 -1.49
N LEU A 47 -11.20 -9.59 -1.61
CA LEU A 47 -10.79 -8.49 -2.48
C LEU A 47 -10.10 -7.40 -1.67
N VAL A 48 -9.13 -6.71 -2.29
CA VAL A 48 -8.41 -5.59 -1.69
C VAL A 48 -8.61 -4.30 -2.49
N LEU A 49 -8.88 -3.18 -1.81
CA LEU A 49 -8.98 -1.89 -2.48
C LEU A 49 -7.59 -1.36 -2.85
N MET A 50 -7.39 -1.06 -4.14
CA MET A 50 -6.19 -0.39 -4.64
C MET A 50 -6.57 0.79 -5.54
N GLY A 51 -5.75 1.85 -5.51
CA GLY A 51 -5.84 2.97 -6.42
C GLY A 51 -4.72 2.92 -7.46
N ARG A 52 -5.00 3.39 -8.69
CA ARG A 52 -3.96 3.61 -9.70
C ARG A 52 -3.46 5.05 -9.62
N ARG A 53 -2.15 5.24 -9.43
CA ARG A 53 -1.57 6.58 -9.39
C ARG A 53 -1.71 7.27 -10.73
N HIS A 54 -2.14 8.54 -10.69
CA HIS A 54 -2.18 9.40 -11.88
C HIS A 54 -0.80 9.47 -12.58
N ALA A 55 -0.80 9.58 -13.90
CA ALA A 55 0.42 9.55 -14.72
C ALA A 55 1.38 10.72 -14.44
N GLY A 56 0.85 11.85 -13.97
CA GLY A 56 1.64 13.04 -13.63
C GLY A 56 2.30 13.03 -12.25
N HIS A 57 2.24 11.93 -11.46
CA HIS A 57 2.90 11.91 -10.15
C HIS A 57 4.42 11.78 -10.27
N ALA A 58 5.15 12.61 -9.50
CA ALA A 58 6.62 12.62 -9.47
C ALA A 58 7.26 11.33 -8.91
N PHE A 59 6.49 10.48 -8.23
CA PHE A 59 6.96 9.23 -7.65
C PHE A 59 6.01 8.12 -8.09
N MET A 60 6.55 7.00 -8.60
CA MET A 60 5.81 5.81 -9.05
C MET A 60 4.49 6.07 -9.82
N PRO A 61 4.48 6.89 -10.88
CA PRO A 61 3.27 7.13 -11.68
C PRO A 61 2.72 5.83 -12.30
N GLY A 62 1.40 5.74 -12.43
CA GLY A 62 0.72 4.63 -13.11
C GLY A 62 0.66 3.29 -12.35
N LYS A 63 1.31 3.16 -11.19
CA LYS A 63 1.30 1.94 -10.36
C LYS A 63 -0.01 1.80 -9.58
N PHE A 64 -0.42 0.56 -9.35
CA PHE A 64 -1.45 0.23 -8.36
C PHE A 64 -0.82 0.28 -6.97
N VAL A 65 -1.47 0.99 -6.05
CA VAL A 65 -1.01 1.19 -4.67
C VAL A 65 -2.18 1.08 -3.71
N PHE A 66 -1.89 0.71 -2.47
CA PHE A 66 -2.87 0.87 -1.40
C PHE A 66 -3.07 2.35 -1.06
N PRO A 67 -4.27 2.75 -0.62
CA PRO A 67 -4.50 4.08 -0.07
C PRO A 67 -3.54 4.38 1.08
N GLY A 68 -2.94 5.57 1.08
CA GLY A 68 -2.00 5.94 2.11
C GLY A 68 -1.20 7.19 1.76
N GLY A 69 -0.28 7.54 2.64
CA GLY A 69 0.54 8.74 2.48
C GLY A 69 1.47 8.98 3.65
N ARG A 70 2.20 10.09 3.57
CA ARG A 70 2.99 10.60 4.69
C ARG A 70 2.06 11.00 5.82
N THR A 71 2.48 10.78 7.06
CA THR A 71 1.77 11.27 8.24
C THR A 71 1.87 12.80 8.33
N ASP A 72 0.80 13.45 8.77
CA ASP A 72 0.81 14.85 9.20
C ASP A 72 1.07 14.92 10.71
N PRO A 73 1.82 15.93 11.22
CA PRO A 73 1.98 16.11 12.67
C PRO A 73 0.66 16.13 13.47
N ALA A 74 -0.43 16.58 12.86
CA ALA A 74 -1.75 16.63 13.48
C ALA A 74 -2.40 15.26 13.67
N ASP A 75 -1.99 14.22 12.93
CA ASP A 75 -2.58 12.87 12.99
C ASP A 75 -2.56 12.31 14.42
N SER A 76 -1.46 12.58 15.16
CA SER A 76 -1.27 12.14 16.55
C SER A 76 -2.21 12.79 17.57
N ARG A 77 -2.93 13.84 17.18
CA ARG A 77 -3.80 14.64 18.07
C ARG A 77 -5.28 14.35 17.86
N ILE A 78 -5.61 13.51 16.89
CA ILE A 78 -7.00 13.15 16.58
C ILE A 78 -7.52 12.28 17.73
N ALA A 79 -8.67 12.68 18.29
CA ALA A 79 -9.35 11.88 19.31
C ALA A 79 -9.78 10.54 18.70
N VAL A 80 -9.45 9.44 19.37
CA VAL A 80 -9.82 8.10 18.91
C VAL A 80 -11.33 7.92 19.08
N ALA A 81 -12.02 7.60 17.98
CA ALA A 81 -13.48 7.49 17.97
C ALA A 81 -14.01 6.34 18.84
N ALA A 82 -13.33 5.19 18.81
CA ALA A 82 -13.62 4.02 19.64
C ALA A 82 -12.39 3.10 19.68
N ALA A 83 -12.33 2.20 20.67
CA ALA A 83 -11.34 1.13 20.66
C ALA A 83 -11.55 0.24 19.42
N LEU A 84 -10.44 -0.30 18.89
CA LEU A 84 -10.53 -1.32 17.84
C LEU A 84 -11.24 -2.56 18.40
N HIS A 85 -11.99 -3.25 17.54
CA HIS A 85 -12.55 -4.55 17.91
C HIS A 85 -11.42 -5.47 18.39
N PRO A 86 -11.63 -6.24 19.47
CA PRO A 86 -10.64 -7.22 19.91
C PRO A 86 -10.35 -8.17 18.75
N PRO A 87 -9.09 -8.64 18.62
CA PRO A 87 -8.76 -9.63 17.60
C PRO A 87 -9.63 -10.88 17.83
N GLU A 88 -10.25 -11.37 16.77
CA GLU A 88 -10.86 -12.69 16.76
C GLU A 88 -9.70 -13.71 16.72
N GLU A 89 -9.59 -14.57 17.73
CA GLU A 89 -8.60 -15.67 17.79
C GLU A 89 -8.98 -16.83 16.84
#